data_AF-A0A961HTH6-F1
#
_entry.id   AF-A0A961HTH6-F1
#
_cell.length_a   1.000
_cell.length_b   1.000
_cell.length_c   1.000
_cell.angle_alpha   90.00
_cell.angle_beta   90.00
_cell.angle_gamma   90.00
#
_symmetry.space_group_name_H-M   'P 1'
#
loop_
_entity.id
_entity.type
_entity.pdbx_description
1 polymer ?
#
loop_
_entity_poly.entity_id
_entity_poly.type
_entity_poly.pdbx_seq_one_letter_code
_entity_poly.pdbx_strand_id
1 'polypeptide(L)'
;DSMPGLQADLGNSVANLEPRLAGLEAPVVAVESAFSGPLTEDAGYSASLSDLVNFVSSAPELQVSTEMGAQMASVLASYNNIQGQKTDKLQTLSDTKLAFLSALQDYRDVVAAHPGDLAAPEVQDAVFTVRKYYQSYSAEAAAFENWLNQLEDHRNVLSSLSQQLRAKVVAEIDATTFGSRRNDLRTELNNLSSVIHGAAQSLNTAAQNQWQPMDALREKFGSASDGLAAYDNARQAEQSAYLSAYAQIDGLHSDLSEYADSQKAQIAFLLDTTGNEDTLDQLQSDLERKSNLRAAKINRLAAALVREVIVDAAPESLEVAMFDLNSRLMQQLLDLDLGDEDQRNNVEAIKLAKSFLTGHAASLAPRILESDADLGSELAEVEDRAQLVLDFYQNGAALSESERNDIRTSGTDTDRMLLSEYYNPGSTFLFQGALQASGGDAARQSFAQFREAVSTEKILHAAMDQELAAQEDPITGLLAQLQDAVPALS
;
A
#
# COMPACT_ATOMS: atom_id res chain seq x y z
N ASP A 1 25.24 -1.51 16.84
CA ASP A 1 25.93 -2.72 16.33
C ASP A 1 25.19 -3.49 15.24
N SER A 2 23.85 -3.52 15.20
CA SER A 2 23.08 -4.27 14.17
C SER A 2 22.92 -3.57 12.81
N MET A 3 22.99 -2.23 12.76
CA MET A 3 22.67 -1.46 11.54
C MET A 3 23.62 -1.69 10.35
N PRO A 4 24.95 -1.78 10.54
CA PRO A 4 25.86 -2.13 9.44
C PRO A 4 25.60 -3.54 8.87
N GLY A 5 25.08 -4.47 9.69
CA GLY A 5 24.69 -5.80 9.24
C GLY A 5 23.43 -5.78 8.38
N LEU A 6 22.44 -4.96 8.75
CA LEU A 6 21.18 -4.83 8.00
C LEU A 6 21.35 -4.14 6.65
N GLN A 7 22.20 -3.11 6.56
CA GLN A 7 22.58 -2.50 5.28
C GLN A 7 23.31 -3.50 4.37
N ALA A 8 24.20 -4.32 4.95
CA ALA A 8 24.85 -5.39 4.19
C ALA A 8 23.84 -6.44 3.71
N ASP A 9 22.85 -6.81 4.53
CA ASP A 9 21.78 -7.73 4.14
C ASP A 9 20.90 -7.17 3.03
N LEU A 10 20.55 -5.87 3.07
CA LEU A 10 19.84 -5.20 1.99
C LEU A 10 20.68 -5.19 0.71
N GLY A 11 21.95 -4.79 0.78
CA GLY A 11 22.86 -4.82 -0.38
C GLY A 11 23.04 -6.23 -0.96
N ASN A 12 23.15 -7.25 -0.10
CA ASN A 12 23.20 -8.65 -0.52
C ASN A 12 21.90 -9.11 -1.20
N SER A 13 20.75 -8.62 -0.74
CA SER A 13 19.47 -8.93 -1.38
C SER A 13 19.38 -8.34 -2.79
N VAL A 14 19.87 -7.11 -2.99
CA VAL A 14 19.97 -6.48 -4.32
C VAL A 14 20.96 -7.24 -5.21
N ALA A 15 22.12 -7.63 -4.69
CA ALA A 15 23.11 -8.41 -5.44
C ALA A 15 22.55 -9.78 -5.89
N ASN A 16 21.66 -10.38 -5.09
CA ASN A 16 20.97 -11.63 -5.44
C ASN A 16 19.79 -11.43 -6.41
N LEU A 17 19.17 -10.23 -6.41
CA LEU A 17 18.05 -9.87 -7.26
C LEU A 17 18.48 -9.57 -8.70
N GLU A 18 19.60 -8.86 -8.89
CA GLU A 18 20.12 -8.46 -10.20
C GLU A 18 20.20 -9.61 -11.21
N PRO A 19 20.84 -10.76 -10.92
CA PRO A 19 20.95 -11.84 -11.90
C PRO A 19 19.59 -12.50 -12.22
N ARG A 20 18.62 -12.41 -11.29
CA ARG A 20 17.27 -12.96 -11.49
C ARG A 20 16.46 -12.06 -12.43
N LEU A 21 16.56 -10.74 -12.26
CA LEU A 21 15.93 -9.75 -13.13
C LEU A 21 16.58 -9.74 -14.52
N ALA A 22 17.91 -9.79 -14.61
CA ALA A 22 18.62 -9.91 -15.89
C ALA A 22 18.21 -11.18 -16.66
N GLY A 23 17.91 -12.27 -15.94
CA GLY A 23 17.42 -13.52 -16.51
C GLY A 23 16.03 -13.46 -17.16
N LEU A 24 15.28 -12.36 -17.00
CA LEU A 24 13.94 -12.17 -17.58
C LEU A 24 13.97 -11.64 -19.02
N GLU A 25 15.01 -10.89 -19.42
CA GLU A 25 15.05 -10.18 -20.70
C GLU A 25 14.82 -11.10 -21.90
N ALA A 26 15.55 -12.22 -21.97
CA ALA A 26 15.44 -13.18 -23.07
C ALA A 26 14.04 -13.87 -23.14
N PRO A 27 13.50 -14.46 -22.05
CA PRO A 27 12.15 -15.02 -22.06
C PRO A 27 11.06 -14.02 -22.45
N VAL A 28 11.14 -12.78 -21.94
CA VAL A 28 10.20 -11.69 -22.21
C VAL A 28 10.15 -11.38 -23.71
N VAL A 29 11.31 -11.27 -24.36
CA VAL A 29 11.41 -11.03 -25.82
C VAL A 29 10.97 -12.26 -26.63
N ALA A 30 11.23 -13.47 -26.12
CA ALA A 30 10.90 -14.71 -26.80
C ALA A 30 9.38 -14.95 -26.92
N VAL A 31 8.60 -14.55 -25.91
CA VAL A 31 7.13 -14.68 -25.94
C VAL A 31 6.55 -13.91 -27.12
N GLU A 32 6.82 -12.61 -27.24
CA GLU A 32 6.27 -11.82 -28.36
C GLU A 32 6.74 -12.34 -29.72
N SER A 33 8.01 -12.73 -29.83
CA SER A 33 8.56 -13.29 -31.06
C SER A 33 7.79 -14.55 -31.50
N ALA A 34 7.39 -15.40 -30.56
CA ALA A 34 6.63 -16.62 -30.84
C ALA A 34 5.20 -16.37 -31.32
N PHE A 35 4.61 -15.23 -30.94
CA PHE A 35 3.22 -14.89 -31.30
C PHE A 35 3.07 -13.79 -32.36
N SER A 36 4.17 -13.14 -32.78
CA SER A 36 4.21 -12.03 -33.74
C SER A 36 3.81 -12.37 -35.20
N GLY A 37 3.64 -13.66 -35.53
CA GLY A 37 3.19 -14.11 -36.84
C GLY A 37 1.67 -14.33 -36.94
N PRO A 38 1.09 -14.35 -38.16
CA PRO A 38 -0.28 -14.82 -38.36
C PRO A 38 -0.41 -16.29 -37.94
N LEU A 39 -1.49 -16.66 -37.25
CA LEU A 39 -1.81 -18.06 -36.97
C LEU A 39 -2.43 -18.67 -38.23
N THR A 40 -1.61 -18.87 -39.25
CA THR A 40 -2.05 -19.43 -40.55
C THR A 40 -2.68 -20.82 -40.39
N GLU A 41 -2.19 -21.59 -39.43
CA GLU A 41 -2.63 -22.92 -39.06
C GLU A 41 -4.03 -22.90 -38.42
N ASP A 42 -4.34 -21.84 -37.68
CA ASP A 42 -5.65 -21.62 -37.07
C ASP A 42 -6.71 -21.27 -38.10
N ALA A 43 -6.38 -20.36 -39.03
CA ALA A 43 -7.28 -20.01 -40.13
C ALA A 43 -7.55 -21.23 -41.03
N GLY A 44 -6.54 -22.06 -41.30
CA GLY A 44 -6.68 -23.31 -42.05
C GLY A 44 -7.56 -24.34 -41.33
N TYR A 45 -7.42 -24.47 -40.01
CA TYR A 45 -8.27 -25.36 -39.21
C TYR A 45 -9.72 -24.88 -39.17
N SER A 46 -9.97 -23.59 -38.89
CA SER A 46 -11.32 -23.01 -38.89
C SER A 46 -12.02 -23.11 -40.25
N ALA A 47 -11.30 -22.90 -41.34
CA ALA A 47 -11.83 -23.08 -42.70
C ALA A 47 -12.24 -24.54 -42.94
N SER A 48 -11.38 -25.50 -42.58
CA SER A 48 -11.66 -26.93 -42.75
C SER A 48 -12.87 -27.41 -41.93
N LEU A 49 -13.07 -26.86 -40.73
CA LEU A 49 -14.25 -27.13 -39.91
C LEU A 49 -15.51 -26.48 -40.49
N SER A 50 -15.38 -25.28 -41.07
CA SER A 50 -16.50 -24.61 -41.77
C SER A 50 -16.95 -25.44 -42.98
N ASP A 51 -16.01 -26.01 -43.74
CA ASP A 51 -16.31 -26.88 -44.88
C ASP A 51 -17.09 -28.14 -44.46
N LEU A 52 -16.75 -28.73 -43.30
CA LEU A 52 -17.52 -29.84 -42.73
C LEU A 52 -18.94 -29.43 -42.36
N VAL A 53 -19.12 -28.28 -41.71
CA VAL A 53 -20.44 -27.74 -41.37
C VAL A 53 -21.28 -27.48 -42.62
N ASN A 54 -20.67 -26.90 -43.66
CA ASN A 54 -21.32 -26.62 -44.94
C ASN A 54 -21.70 -27.90 -45.68
N PHE A 55 -20.84 -28.92 -45.67
CA PHE A 55 -21.14 -30.24 -46.23
C PHE A 55 -22.37 -30.86 -45.57
N VAL A 56 -22.44 -30.85 -44.24
CA VAL A 56 -23.58 -31.42 -43.49
C VAL A 56 -24.87 -30.62 -43.72
N SER A 57 -24.77 -29.31 -43.89
CA SER A 57 -25.94 -28.43 -44.06
C SER A 57 -26.48 -28.41 -45.49
N SER A 58 -25.67 -28.77 -46.49
CA SER A 58 -26.03 -28.75 -47.91
C SER A 58 -26.57 -30.09 -48.42
N ALA A 59 -26.40 -31.18 -47.66
CA ALA A 59 -26.91 -32.49 -48.01
C ALA A 59 -28.29 -32.74 -47.34
N PRO A 60 -29.40 -32.72 -48.10
CA PRO A 60 -30.75 -32.92 -47.55
C PRO A 60 -30.95 -34.31 -46.92
N GLU A 61 -30.08 -35.27 -47.23
CA GLU A 61 -30.10 -36.63 -46.69
C GLU A 61 -29.48 -36.77 -45.28
N LEU A 62 -28.91 -35.68 -44.72
CA LEU A 62 -28.16 -35.64 -43.45
C LEU A 62 -28.89 -34.88 -42.32
N GLN A 63 -30.22 -35.01 -42.23
CA GLN A 63 -31.06 -34.22 -41.32
C GLN A 63 -30.68 -34.36 -39.83
N VAL A 64 -30.30 -35.57 -39.40
CA VAL A 64 -29.93 -35.83 -37.99
C VAL A 64 -28.54 -35.26 -37.69
N SER A 65 -27.65 -35.20 -38.68
CA SER A 65 -26.33 -34.58 -38.57
C SER A 65 -26.40 -33.05 -38.63
N THR A 66 -27.43 -32.46 -39.26
CA THR A 66 -27.60 -31.00 -39.38
C THR A 66 -27.68 -30.28 -38.02
N GLU A 67 -28.41 -30.83 -37.05
CA GLU A 67 -28.49 -30.25 -35.69
C GLU A 67 -27.12 -30.20 -34.99
N MET A 68 -26.32 -31.26 -35.17
CA MET A 68 -24.97 -31.34 -34.63
C MET A 68 -24.00 -30.42 -35.39
N GLY A 69 -24.20 -30.25 -36.70
CA GLY A 69 -23.52 -29.25 -37.51
C GLY A 69 -23.79 -27.81 -37.02
N ALA A 70 -25.03 -27.50 -36.63
CA ALA A 70 -25.38 -26.19 -36.06
C ALA A 70 -24.72 -25.95 -34.69
N GLN A 71 -24.66 -26.96 -33.82
CA GLN A 71 -23.92 -26.87 -32.56
C GLN A 71 -22.42 -26.60 -32.80
N MET A 72 -21.82 -27.33 -33.74
CA MET A 72 -20.43 -27.13 -34.13
C MET A 72 -20.19 -25.74 -34.72
N ALA A 73 -21.11 -25.21 -35.53
CA ALA A 73 -21.03 -23.85 -36.07
C ALA A 73 -21.01 -22.79 -34.96
N SER A 74 -21.82 -22.98 -33.90
CA SER A 74 -21.83 -22.06 -32.76
C SER A 74 -20.50 -22.05 -32.00
N VAL A 75 -19.91 -23.24 -31.76
CA VAL A 75 -18.60 -23.33 -31.09
C VAL A 75 -17.49 -22.75 -31.97
N LEU A 76 -17.57 -22.96 -33.29
CA LEU A 76 -16.62 -22.41 -34.26
C LEU A 76 -16.68 -20.87 -34.30
N ALA A 77 -17.88 -20.29 -34.20
CA ALA A 77 -18.04 -18.84 -34.10
C ALA A 77 -17.40 -18.28 -32.80
N SER A 78 -17.57 -18.97 -31.66
CA SER A 78 -16.90 -18.61 -30.40
C SER A 78 -15.38 -18.68 -30.52
N TYR A 79 -14.86 -19.76 -31.11
CA TYR A 79 -13.42 -19.94 -31.37
C TYR A 79 -12.83 -18.81 -32.22
N ASN A 80 -13.50 -18.45 -33.33
CA ASN A 80 -13.07 -17.37 -34.20
C ASN A 80 -13.12 -15.99 -33.49
N ASN A 81 -14.07 -15.78 -32.57
CA ASN A 81 -14.12 -14.56 -31.74
C ASN A 81 -12.90 -14.48 -30.82
N ILE A 82 -12.60 -15.56 -30.08
CA ILE A 82 -11.42 -15.62 -29.20
C ILE A 82 -10.13 -15.37 -30.00
N GLN A 83 -10.01 -15.97 -31.19
CA GLN A 83 -8.88 -15.70 -32.10
C GLN A 83 -8.80 -14.24 -32.54
N GLY A 84 -9.94 -13.60 -32.79
CA GLY A 84 -10.01 -12.19 -33.16
C GLY A 84 -9.42 -11.25 -32.10
N GLN A 85 -9.38 -11.67 -30.84
CA GLN A 85 -8.81 -10.89 -29.73
C GLN A 85 -7.27 -10.96 -29.67
N LYS A 86 -6.63 -11.80 -30.49
CA LYS A 86 -5.17 -12.00 -30.47
C LYS A 86 -4.40 -10.68 -30.56
N THR A 87 -4.75 -9.84 -31.52
CA THR A 87 -4.03 -8.60 -31.80
C THR A 87 -4.06 -7.66 -30.59
N ASP A 88 -5.24 -7.48 -29.99
CA ASP A 88 -5.41 -6.62 -28.83
C ASP A 88 -4.63 -7.17 -27.62
N LYS A 89 -4.72 -8.48 -27.38
CA LYS A 89 -3.97 -9.15 -26.28
C LYS A 89 -2.46 -9.05 -26.45
N LEU A 90 -1.96 -9.21 -27.67
CA LEU A 90 -0.53 -9.03 -27.96
C LEU A 90 -0.08 -7.58 -27.84
N GLN A 91 -0.93 -6.63 -28.22
CA GLN A 91 -0.60 -5.21 -28.10
C GLN A 91 -0.44 -4.81 -26.63
N THR A 92 -1.40 -5.16 -25.77
CA THR A 92 -1.31 -4.88 -24.32
C THR A 92 -0.08 -5.53 -23.68
N LEU A 93 0.21 -6.78 -24.06
CA LEU A 93 1.42 -7.46 -23.60
C LEU A 93 2.70 -6.76 -24.08
N SER A 94 2.74 -6.32 -25.34
CA SER A 94 3.89 -5.59 -25.91
C SER A 94 4.12 -4.24 -25.23
N ASP A 95 3.05 -3.50 -24.92
CA ASP A 95 3.15 -2.19 -24.29
C ASP A 95 3.74 -2.30 -22.87
N THR A 96 3.23 -3.25 -22.07
CA THR A 96 3.76 -3.52 -20.72
C THR A 96 5.17 -4.12 -20.75
N LYS A 97 5.48 -4.94 -21.76
CA LYS A 97 6.84 -5.47 -22.01
C LYS A 97 7.85 -4.35 -22.20
N LEU A 98 7.55 -3.37 -23.05
CA LEU A 98 8.46 -2.26 -23.35
C LEU A 98 8.73 -1.41 -22.10
N ALA A 99 7.68 -1.11 -21.34
CA ALA A 99 7.81 -0.39 -20.07
C ALA A 99 8.67 -1.16 -19.05
N PHE A 100 8.47 -2.47 -18.94
CA PHE A 100 9.29 -3.34 -18.09
C PHE A 100 10.75 -3.40 -18.51
N LEU A 101 11.04 -3.57 -19.80
CA LEU A 101 12.42 -3.61 -20.30
C LEU A 101 13.14 -2.26 -20.12
N SER A 102 12.43 -1.14 -20.27
CA SER A 102 12.98 0.19 -19.96
C SER A 102 13.36 0.29 -18.48
N ALA A 103 12.43 -0.04 -17.58
CA ALA A 103 12.68 0.00 -16.14
C ALA A 103 13.79 -0.96 -15.69
N LEU A 104 13.90 -2.13 -16.34
CA LEU A 104 14.98 -3.07 -16.11
C LEU A 104 16.34 -2.50 -16.54
N GLN A 105 16.39 -1.76 -17.64
CA GLN A 105 17.60 -1.07 -18.09
C GLN A 105 17.99 0.03 -17.11
N ASP A 106 17.05 0.88 -16.71
CA ASP A 106 17.28 1.95 -15.74
C ASP A 106 17.79 1.39 -14.40
N TYR A 107 17.20 0.30 -13.93
CA TYR A 107 17.67 -0.43 -12.74
C TYR A 107 19.13 -0.89 -12.87
N ARG A 108 19.50 -1.49 -14.00
CA ARG A 108 20.88 -1.93 -14.23
C ARG A 108 21.86 -0.76 -14.24
N ASP A 109 21.49 0.35 -14.86
CA ASP A 109 22.33 1.54 -14.94
C ASP A 109 22.55 2.16 -13.55
N VAL A 110 21.51 2.20 -12.70
CA VAL A 110 21.62 2.67 -11.31
C VAL A 110 22.47 1.74 -10.46
N VAL A 111 22.26 0.42 -10.55
CA VAL A 111 23.08 -0.57 -9.81
C VAL A 111 24.56 -0.47 -10.23
N ALA A 112 24.84 -0.31 -11.52
CA ALA A 112 26.21 -0.15 -12.02
C ALA A 112 26.86 1.16 -11.56
N ALA A 113 26.07 2.22 -11.35
CA ALA A 113 26.54 3.51 -10.84
C ALA A 113 26.89 3.50 -9.33
N HIS A 114 26.45 2.48 -8.58
CA HIS A 114 26.68 2.35 -7.13
C HIS A 114 27.53 1.11 -6.77
N PRO A 115 28.76 0.98 -7.30
CA PRO A 115 29.60 -0.18 -7.03
C PRO A 115 30.01 -0.23 -5.56
N GLY A 116 29.46 -1.20 -4.83
CA GLY A 116 29.78 -1.42 -3.42
C GLY A 116 28.83 -0.75 -2.43
N ASP A 117 27.81 -0.03 -2.90
CA ASP A 117 26.76 0.56 -2.05
C ASP A 117 25.37 0.26 -2.63
N LEU A 118 24.99 -1.01 -2.61
CA LEU A 118 23.70 -1.46 -3.13
C LEU A 118 22.51 -1.19 -2.19
N ALA A 119 22.77 -0.62 -1.01
CA ALA A 119 21.74 -0.18 -0.08
C ALA A 119 21.38 1.30 -0.28
N ALA A 120 22.06 2.01 -1.18
CA ALA A 120 21.83 3.41 -1.47
C ALA A 120 20.36 3.70 -1.84
N PRO A 121 19.78 4.84 -1.41
CA PRO A 121 18.39 5.21 -1.69
C PRO A 121 18.02 5.12 -3.18
N GLU A 122 18.91 5.56 -4.07
CA GLU A 122 18.73 5.54 -5.51
C GLU A 122 18.55 4.11 -6.05
N VAL A 123 19.33 3.16 -5.50
CA VAL A 123 19.21 1.73 -5.84
C VAL A 123 17.87 1.18 -5.36
N GLN A 124 17.41 1.59 -4.18
CA GLN A 124 16.12 1.14 -3.65
C GLN A 124 14.94 1.64 -4.50
N ASP A 125 14.99 2.89 -4.94
CA ASP A 125 13.98 3.48 -5.84
C ASP A 125 13.98 2.80 -7.21
N ALA A 126 15.16 2.42 -7.71
CA ALA A 126 15.30 1.65 -8.94
C ALA A 126 14.71 0.23 -8.80
N VAL A 127 14.96 -0.47 -7.68
CA VAL A 127 14.35 -1.79 -7.39
C VAL A 127 12.81 -1.70 -7.37
N PHE A 128 12.28 -0.62 -6.81
CA PHE A 128 10.84 -0.41 -6.78
C PHE A 128 10.25 -0.15 -8.16
N THR A 129 10.92 0.70 -8.95
CA THR A 129 10.49 1.01 -10.32
C THR A 129 10.44 -0.26 -11.16
N VAL A 130 11.50 -1.07 -11.15
CA VAL A 130 11.51 -2.35 -11.90
C VAL A 130 10.47 -3.33 -11.36
N ARG A 131 10.23 -3.38 -10.04
CA ARG A 131 9.16 -4.20 -9.44
C ARG A 131 7.77 -3.81 -9.94
N LYS A 132 7.48 -2.51 -10.01
CA LYS A 132 6.19 -2.00 -10.50
C LYS A 132 5.91 -2.51 -11.91
N TYR A 133 6.84 -2.29 -12.83
CA TYR A 133 6.65 -2.72 -14.22
C TYR A 133 6.72 -4.24 -14.38
N TYR A 134 7.47 -4.94 -13.53
CA TYR A 134 7.44 -6.40 -13.43
C TYR A 134 6.03 -6.92 -13.07
N GLN A 135 5.37 -6.32 -12.07
CA GLN A 135 4.02 -6.71 -11.66
C GLN A 135 3.01 -6.46 -12.79
N SER A 136 3.06 -5.30 -13.43
CA SER A 136 2.20 -4.98 -14.58
C SER A 136 2.38 -5.98 -15.72
N TYR A 137 3.62 -6.23 -16.14
CA TYR A 137 3.90 -7.19 -17.22
C TYR A 137 3.53 -8.63 -16.83
N SER A 138 3.78 -9.06 -15.60
CA SER A 138 3.41 -10.41 -15.13
C SER A 138 1.90 -10.64 -15.10
N ALA A 139 1.12 -9.62 -14.73
CA ALA A 139 -0.34 -9.67 -14.75
C ALA A 139 -0.88 -9.81 -16.19
N GLU A 140 -0.35 -9.03 -17.14
CA GLU A 140 -0.72 -9.15 -18.54
C GLU A 140 -0.27 -10.47 -19.17
N ALA A 141 0.92 -10.97 -18.81
CA ALA A 141 1.37 -12.29 -19.24
C ALA A 141 0.46 -13.41 -18.73
N ALA A 142 -0.03 -13.31 -17.48
CA ALA A 142 -1.01 -14.26 -16.95
C ALA A 142 -2.38 -14.14 -17.65
N ALA A 143 -2.82 -12.93 -17.98
CA ALA A 143 -4.04 -12.71 -18.76
C ALA A 143 -3.91 -13.28 -20.19
N PHE A 144 -2.73 -13.15 -20.80
CA PHE A 144 -2.39 -13.72 -22.09
C PHE A 144 -2.37 -15.26 -22.04
N GLU A 145 -1.77 -15.85 -21.00
CA GLU A 145 -1.80 -17.30 -20.77
C GLU A 145 -3.23 -17.82 -20.63
N ASN A 146 -4.09 -17.11 -19.89
CA ASN A 146 -5.51 -17.48 -19.76
C ASN A 146 -6.24 -17.44 -21.12
N TRP A 147 -5.96 -16.44 -21.96
CA TRP A 147 -6.50 -16.40 -23.33
C TRP A 147 -6.04 -17.60 -24.17
N LEU A 148 -4.76 -17.98 -24.08
CA LEU A 148 -4.24 -19.17 -24.77
C LEU A 148 -4.93 -20.46 -24.29
N ASN A 149 -5.15 -20.61 -22.99
CA ASN A 149 -5.86 -21.76 -22.41
C ASN A 149 -7.30 -21.84 -22.93
N GLN A 150 -8.02 -20.71 -23.01
CA GLN A 150 -9.37 -20.66 -23.57
C GLN A 150 -9.40 -21.08 -25.05
N LEU A 151 -8.39 -20.69 -25.83
CA LEU A 151 -8.25 -21.06 -27.22
C LEU A 151 -8.01 -22.58 -27.37
N GLU A 152 -7.15 -23.16 -26.52
CA GLU A 152 -6.92 -24.60 -26.46
C GLU A 152 -8.18 -25.40 -26.08
N ASP A 153 -8.93 -24.95 -25.08
CA ASP A 153 -10.17 -25.61 -24.66
C ASP A 153 -11.19 -25.66 -25.80
N HIS A 154 -11.39 -24.53 -26.49
CA HIS A 154 -12.31 -24.47 -27.64
C HIS A 154 -11.82 -25.36 -28.79
N ARG A 155 -10.51 -25.40 -29.05
CA ARG A 155 -9.92 -26.31 -30.05
C ARG A 155 -10.20 -27.78 -29.70
N ASN A 156 -10.07 -28.17 -28.44
CA ASN A 156 -10.32 -29.53 -27.96
C ASN A 156 -11.80 -29.91 -28.11
N VAL A 157 -12.71 -29.00 -27.76
CA VAL A 157 -14.16 -29.18 -27.98
C VAL A 157 -14.47 -29.33 -29.46
N LEU A 158 -13.92 -28.46 -30.33
CA LEU A 158 -14.12 -28.54 -31.78
C LEU A 158 -13.57 -29.83 -32.37
N SER A 159 -12.41 -30.31 -31.91
CA SER A 159 -11.83 -31.58 -32.33
C SER A 159 -12.78 -32.74 -32.00
N SER A 160 -13.29 -32.79 -30.77
CA SER A 160 -14.25 -33.80 -30.32
C SER A 160 -15.57 -33.74 -31.10
N LEU A 161 -16.16 -32.56 -31.25
CA LEU A 161 -17.39 -32.35 -32.03
C LEU A 161 -17.20 -32.75 -33.48
N SER A 162 -16.06 -32.42 -34.10
CA SER A 162 -15.77 -32.79 -35.48
C SER A 162 -15.67 -34.31 -35.66
N GLN A 163 -15.07 -35.03 -34.70
CA GLN A 163 -14.99 -36.49 -34.74
C GLN A 163 -16.36 -37.14 -34.60
N GLN A 164 -17.15 -36.69 -33.63
CA GLN A 164 -18.50 -37.20 -33.41
C GLN A 164 -19.43 -36.90 -34.59
N LEU A 165 -19.35 -35.68 -35.16
CA LEU A 165 -20.14 -35.29 -36.32
C LEU A 165 -19.80 -36.16 -37.53
N ARG A 166 -18.52 -36.38 -37.82
CA ARG A 166 -18.09 -37.28 -38.90
C ARG A 166 -18.62 -38.71 -38.71
N ALA A 167 -18.52 -39.26 -37.50
CA ALA A 167 -19.03 -40.60 -37.23
C ALA A 167 -20.55 -40.71 -37.44
N LYS A 168 -21.30 -39.68 -37.01
CA LYS A 168 -22.75 -39.60 -37.20
C LYS A 168 -23.12 -39.47 -38.68
N VAL A 169 -22.40 -38.64 -39.43
CA VAL A 169 -22.57 -38.46 -40.87
C VAL A 169 -22.31 -39.78 -41.62
N VAL A 170 -21.25 -40.54 -41.27
CA VAL A 170 -21.00 -41.85 -41.89
C VAL A 170 -22.18 -42.80 -41.66
N ALA A 171 -22.67 -42.89 -40.43
CA ALA A 171 -23.81 -43.75 -40.09
C ALA A 171 -25.09 -43.34 -40.83
N GLU A 172 -25.32 -42.03 -40.98
CA GLU A 172 -26.46 -41.49 -41.69
C GLU A 172 -26.37 -41.72 -43.21
N ILE A 173 -25.22 -41.46 -43.84
CA ILE A 173 -24.96 -41.78 -45.25
C ILE A 173 -25.28 -43.26 -45.53
N ASP A 174 -24.84 -44.16 -44.65
CA ASP A 174 -25.02 -45.60 -44.82
C ASP A 174 -26.48 -46.04 -44.68
N ALA A 175 -27.25 -45.34 -43.84
CA ALA A 175 -28.65 -45.61 -43.59
C ALA A 175 -29.59 -45.00 -44.65
N THR A 176 -29.27 -43.83 -45.20
CA THR A 176 -30.22 -43.01 -45.99
C THR A 176 -29.90 -42.93 -47.49
N THR A 177 -28.68 -43.29 -47.91
CA THR A 177 -28.25 -43.15 -49.32
C THR A 177 -27.83 -44.47 -49.95
N PHE A 178 -27.90 -44.61 -51.29
CA PHE A 178 -27.58 -45.84 -52.02
C PHE A 178 -26.80 -45.58 -53.32
N GLY A 179 -26.15 -46.61 -53.86
CA GLY A 179 -25.52 -46.58 -55.17
C GLY A 179 -24.40 -45.53 -55.29
N SER A 180 -24.34 -44.83 -56.43
CA SER A 180 -23.30 -43.82 -56.70
C SER A 180 -23.32 -42.66 -55.70
N ARG A 181 -24.51 -42.17 -55.31
CA ARG A 181 -24.66 -41.06 -54.36
C ARG A 181 -23.99 -41.35 -53.00
N ARG A 182 -24.11 -42.58 -52.51
CA ARG A 182 -23.42 -43.02 -51.28
C ARG A 182 -21.89 -42.93 -51.44
N ASN A 183 -21.38 -43.40 -52.58
CA ASN A 183 -19.95 -43.39 -52.86
C ASN A 183 -19.41 -41.96 -53.02
N ASP A 184 -20.19 -41.06 -53.63
CA ASP A 184 -19.82 -39.65 -53.80
C ASP A 184 -19.72 -38.95 -52.44
N LEU A 185 -20.75 -39.07 -51.59
CA LEU A 185 -20.77 -38.47 -50.25
C LEU A 185 -19.67 -39.04 -49.34
N ARG A 186 -19.39 -40.35 -49.42
CA ARG A 186 -18.27 -40.97 -48.68
C ARG A 186 -16.92 -40.44 -49.16
N THR A 187 -16.74 -40.29 -50.48
CA THR A 187 -15.51 -39.73 -51.06
C THR A 187 -15.30 -38.31 -50.58
N GLU A 188 -16.34 -37.46 -50.63
CA GLU A 188 -16.28 -36.07 -50.19
C GLU A 188 -15.98 -35.95 -48.68
N LEU A 189 -16.68 -36.73 -47.83
CA LEU A 189 -16.43 -36.75 -46.39
C LEU A 189 -15.02 -37.24 -46.05
N ASN A 190 -14.52 -38.26 -46.75
CA ASN A 190 -13.16 -38.76 -46.53
C ASN A 190 -12.10 -37.71 -46.90
N ASN A 191 -12.31 -36.97 -47.99
CA ASN A 191 -11.44 -35.86 -48.39
C ASN A 191 -11.45 -34.75 -47.32
N LEU A 192 -12.63 -34.31 -46.87
CA LEU A 192 -12.77 -33.33 -45.79
C LEU A 192 -12.10 -33.81 -44.49
N SER A 193 -12.28 -35.09 -44.15
CA SER A 193 -11.66 -35.69 -42.97
C SER A 193 -10.14 -35.66 -43.03
N SER A 194 -9.55 -35.92 -44.20
CA SER A 194 -8.10 -35.83 -44.41
C SER A 194 -7.59 -34.40 -44.28
N VAL A 195 -8.32 -33.42 -44.83
CA VAL A 195 -7.96 -31.99 -44.74
C VAL A 195 -8.02 -31.51 -43.29
N ILE A 196 -9.12 -31.80 -42.58
CA ILE A 196 -9.28 -31.43 -41.16
C ILE A 196 -8.20 -32.07 -40.30
N HIS A 197 -7.86 -33.34 -40.55
CA HIS A 197 -6.81 -34.03 -39.81
C HIS A 197 -5.43 -33.39 -40.03
N GLY A 198 -5.09 -33.05 -41.29
CA GLY A 198 -3.84 -32.36 -41.62
C GLY A 198 -3.76 -30.96 -41.01
N ALA A 199 -4.87 -30.20 -41.05
CA ALA A 199 -4.97 -28.88 -40.43
C ALA A 199 -4.82 -28.96 -38.90
N ALA A 200 -5.49 -29.93 -38.26
CA ALA A 200 -5.39 -30.14 -36.81
C ALA A 200 -3.97 -30.56 -36.36
N GLN A 201 -3.29 -31.41 -37.14
CA GLN A 201 -1.90 -31.78 -36.86
C GLN A 201 -0.96 -30.57 -36.97
N SER A 202 -1.09 -29.79 -38.05
CA SER A 202 -0.27 -28.60 -38.27
C SER A 202 -0.47 -27.57 -37.14
N LEU A 203 -1.72 -27.34 -36.75
CA LEU A 203 -2.08 -26.47 -35.63
C LEU A 203 -1.51 -26.97 -34.30
N ASN A 204 -1.58 -28.27 -34.01
CA ASN A 204 -1.02 -28.83 -32.79
C ASN A 204 0.51 -28.65 -32.72
N THR A 205 1.22 -28.85 -33.83
CA THR A 205 2.67 -28.61 -33.90
C THR A 205 3.00 -27.13 -33.72
N ALA A 206 2.25 -26.23 -34.37
CA ALA A 206 2.43 -24.79 -34.21
C ALA A 206 2.20 -24.34 -32.76
N ALA A 207 1.11 -24.82 -32.14
CA ALA A 207 0.80 -24.53 -30.75
C ALA A 207 1.94 -24.98 -29.82
N GLN A 208 2.40 -26.24 -29.92
CA GLN A 208 3.49 -26.74 -29.05
C GLN A 208 4.76 -25.89 -29.08
N ASN A 209 5.12 -25.34 -30.26
CA ASN A 209 6.27 -24.45 -30.39
C ASN A 209 6.02 -23.05 -29.80
N GLN A 210 4.77 -22.59 -29.82
CA GLN A 210 4.36 -21.28 -29.28
C GLN A 210 4.23 -21.27 -27.75
N TRP A 211 3.98 -22.43 -27.12
CA TRP A 211 3.85 -22.54 -25.66
C TRP A 211 5.20 -22.54 -24.92
N GLN A 212 6.28 -23.03 -25.53
CA GLN A 212 7.60 -23.15 -24.87
C GLN A 212 8.14 -21.83 -24.28
N PRO A 213 8.02 -20.67 -24.94
CA PRO A 213 8.46 -19.40 -24.36
C PRO A 213 7.64 -18.97 -23.13
N MET A 214 6.34 -19.30 -23.08
CA MET A 214 5.51 -19.02 -21.90
C MET A 214 5.96 -19.85 -20.70
N ASP A 215 6.30 -21.13 -20.90
CA ASP A 215 6.84 -21.98 -19.84
C ASP A 215 8.18 -21.45 -19.29
N ALA A 216 9.07 -21.04 -20.18
CA ALA A 216 10.35 -20.44 -19.79
C ALA A 216 10.16 -19.10 -19.05
N LEU A 217 9.19 -18.27 -19.48
CA LEU A 217 8.86 -17.03 -18.81
C LEU A 217 8.33 -17.29 -17.39
N ARG A 218 7.43 -18.27 -17.23
CA ARG A 218 6.85 -18.68 -15.94
C ARG A 218 7.92 -19.07 -14.92
N GLU A 219 8.90 -19.87 -15.34
CA GLU A 219 10.02 -20.28 -14.47
C GLU A 219 10.82 -19.07 -13.99
N LYS A 220 11.12 -18.13 -14.89
CA LYS A 220 11.91 -16.94 -14.57
C LYS A 220 11.15 -15.94 -13.71
N PHE A 221 9.84 -15.78 -13.92
CA PHE A 221 8.98 -15.02 -13.02
C PHE A 221 8.99 -15.58 -11.60
N GLY A 222 8.92 -16.90 -11.41
CA GLY A 222 9.05 -17.51 -10.09
C GLY A 222 10.36 -17.09 -9.39
N SER A 223 11.48 -17.22 -10.10
CA SER A 223 12.80 -16.83 -9.57
C SER A 223 12.90 -15.34 -9.26
N ALA A 224 12.39 -14.46 -10.13
CA ALA A 224 12.40 -13.02 -9.90
C ALA A 224 11.49 -12.61 -8.73
N SER A 225 10.32 -13.23 -8.61
CA SER A 225 9.39 -13.04 -7.49
C SER A 225 10.04 -13.42 -6.15
N ASP A 226 10.76 -14.54 -6.09
CA ASP A 226 11.50 -14.93 -4.89
C ASP A 226 12.58 -13.90 -4.51
N GLY A 227 13.27 -13.35 -5.51
CA GLY A 227 14.27 -12.30 -5.30
C GLY A 227 13.66 -11.00 -4.76
N LEU A 228 12.54 -10.57 -5.34
CA LEU A 228 11.80 -9.38 -4.90
C LEU A 228 11.26 -9.56 -3.47
N ALA A 229 10.75 -10.75 -3.13
CA ALA A 229 10.31 -11.06 -1.78
C ALA A 229 11.46 -11.04 -0.77
N ALA A 230 12.64 -11.56 -1.15
CA ALA A 230 13.83 -11.50 -0.29
C ALA A 230 14.28 -10.05 -0.04
N TYR A 231 14.25 -9.20 -1.08
CA TYR A 231 14.53 -7.77 -0.95
C TYR A 231 13.53 -7.07 -0.03
N ASP A 232 12.23 -7.30 -0.21
CA ASP A 232 11.18 -6.72 0.65
C ASP A 232 11.39 -7.08 2.12
N ASN A 233 11.71 -8.35 2.40
CA ASN A 233 11.99 -8.81 3.75
C ASN A 233 13.23 -8.13 4.36
N ALA A 234 14.30 -7.97 3.59
CA ALA A 234 15.52 -7.29 4.04
C ALA A 234 15.24 -5.80 4.35
N ARG A 235 14.53 -5.11 3.45
CA ARG A 235 14.11 -3.71 3.65
C ARG A 235 13.20 -3.55 4.86
N GLN A 236 12.25 -4.46 5.06
CA GLN A 236 11.36 -4.43 6.22
C GLN A 236 12.13 -4.64 7.53
N ALA A 237 13.10 -5.55 7.55
CA ALA A 237 13.96 -5.80 8.71
C ALA A 237 14.81 -4.57 9.05
N GLU A 238 15.42 -3.94 8.04
CA GLU A 238 16.16 -2.69 8.20
C GLU A 238 15.26 -1.58 8.75
N GLN A 239 14.12 -1.33 8.11
CA GLN A 239 13.17 -0.29 8.55
C GLN A 239 12.69 -0.52 9.99
N SER A 240 12.39 -1.77 10.35
CA SER A 240 11.98 -2.11 11.72
C SER A 240 13.08 -1.83 12.75
N ALA A 241 14.34 -2.02 12.38
CA ALA A 241 15.47 -1.72 13.26
C ALA A 241 15.66 -0.20 13.45
N TYR A 242 15.59 0.58 12.37
CA TYR A 242 15.62 2.05 12.46
C TYR A 242 14.47 2.59 13.31
N LEU A 243 13.25 2.09 13.09
CA LEU A 243 12.08 2.48 13.89
C LEU A 243 12.23 2.10 15.36
N SER A 244 12.80 0.94 15.66
CA SER A 244 13.06 0.52 17.04
C SER A 244 14.11 1.42 17.72
N ALA A 245 15.20 1.74 17.02
CA ALA A 245 16.23 2.65 17.51
C ALA A 245 15.67 4.06 17.72
N TYR A 246 14.92 4.57 16.74
CA TYR A 246 14.22 5.85 16.84
C TYR A 246 13.28 5.88 18.05
N ALA A 247 12.41 4.88 18.22
CA ALA A 247 11.47 4.86 19.34
C ALA A 247 12.16 4.88 20.71
N GLN A 248 13.31 4.22 20.84
CA GLN A 248 14.11 4.26 22.07
C GLN A 248 14.72 5.64 22.31
N ILE A 249 15.32 6.24 21.28
CA ILE A 249 16.03 7.51 21.41
C ILE A 249 15.05 8.69 21.54
N ASP A 250 13.99 8.72 20.73
CA ASP A 250 12.92 9.71 20.85
C ASP A 250 12.19 9.57 22.19
N GLY A 251 12.01 8.34 22.71
CA GLY A 251 11.50 8.13 24.07
C GLY A 251 12.36 8.82 25.13
N LEU A 252 13.69 8.60 25.10
CA LEU A 252 14.62 9.29 26.02
C LEU A 252 14.61 10.81 25.85
N HIS A 253 14.53 11.28 24.61
CA HIS A 253 14.47 12.71 24.32
C HIS A 253 13.14 13.32 24.81
N SER A 254 12.01 12.63 24.61
CA SER A 254 10.69 13.05 25.10
C SER A 254 10.70 13.11 26.62
N ASP A 255 11.20 12.07 27.30
CA ASP A 255 11.31 12.05 28.77
C ASP A 255 12.11 13.26 29.30
N LEU A 256 13.26 13.56 28.68
CA LEU A 256 14.08 14.71 29.04
C LEU A 256 13.40 16.05 28.75
N SER A 257 12.77 16.18 27.58
CA SER A 257 12.06 17.40 27.18
C SER A 257 10.85 17.67 28.08
N GLU A 258 10.07 16.63 28.38
CA GLU A 258 8.89 16.70 29.25
C GLU A 258 9.27 17.03 30.69
N TYR A 259 10.35 16.41 31.20
CA TYR A 259 10.93 16.77 32.49
C TYR A 259 11.37 18.24 32.51
N ALA A 260 12.08 18.69 31.48
CA ALA A 260 12.55 20.07 31.38
C ALA A 260 11.41 21.09 31.31
N ASP A 261 10.35 20.80 30.55
CA ASP A 261 9.17 21.66 30.44
C ASP A 261 8.41 21.74 31.77
N SER A 262 8.21 20.61 32.47
CA SER A 262 7.64 20.59 33.81
C SER A 262 8.48 21.41 34.80
N GLN A 263 9.80 21.21 34.83
CA GLN A 263 10.69 21.98 35.70
C GLN A 263 10.68 23.46 35.39
N LYS A 264 10.65 23.86 34.11
CA LYS A 264 10.52 25.27 33.72
C LYS A 264 9.22 25.89 34.23
N ALA A 265 8.10 25.18 34.13
CA ALA A 265 6.82 25.67 34.66
C ALA A 265 6.84 25.79 36.18
N GLN A 266 7.41 24.80 36.90
CA GLN A 266 7.58 24.84 38.35
C GLN A 266 8.44 26.02 38.78
N ILE A 267 9.60 26.22 38.13
CA ILE A 267 10.52 27.33 38.42
C ILE A 267 9.84 28.67 38.08
N ALA A 268 9.11 28.76 36.97
CA ALA A 268 8.37 29.98 36.61
C ALA A 268 7.38 30.38 37.69
N PHE A 269 6.65 29.42 38.27
CA PHE A 269 5.78 29.68 39.42
C PHE A 269 6.56 30.09 40.67
N LEU A 270 7.62 29.35 41.03
CA LEU A 270 8.41 29.64 42.24
C LEU A 270 9.13 31.01 42.19
N LEU A 271 9.46 31.49 41.01
CA LEU A 271 10.07 32.81 40.80
C LEU A 271 9.03 33.94 40.73
N ASP A 272 7.74 33.62 40.59
CA ASP A 272 6.67 34.62 40.60
C ASP A 272 6.33 35.02 42.04
N THR A 273 6.90 36.14 42.48
CA THR A 273 6.65 36.72 43.81
C THR A 273 5.19 37.14 44.06
N THR A 274 4.36 37.16 43.01
CA THR A 274 2.92 37.44 43.07
C THR A 274 2.05 36.26 42.66
N GLY A 275 2.67 35.09 42.47
CA GLY A 275 2.01 33.88 41.98
C GLY A 275 0.86 33.44 42.89
N ASN A 276 -0.25 33.07 42.26
CA ASN A 276 -1.46 32.61 42.92
C ASN A 276 -2.04 31.37 42.22
N GLU A 277 -3.22 30.91 42.63
CA GLU A 277 -3.90 29.77 42.01
C GLU A 277 -4.17 29.98 40.51
N ASP A 278 -4.54 31.20 40.10
CA ASP A 278 -4.74 31.54 38.68
C ASP A 278 -3.45 31.38 37.86
N THR A 279 -2.29 31.67 38.48
CA THR A 279 -0.98 31.50 37.85
C THR A 279 -0.64 30.02 37.66
N LEU A 280 -0.97 29.16 38.64
CA LEU A 280 -0.84 27.70 38.51
C LEU A 280 -1.76 27.15 37.43
N ASP A 281 -3.01 27.61 37.37
CA ASP A 281 -3.97 27.22 36.33
C ASP A 281 -3.51 27.63 34.94
N GLN A 282 -2.94 28.83 34.80
CA GLN A 282 -2.39 29.32 33.54
C GLN A 282 -1.20 28.46 33.07
N LEU A 283 -0.27 28.13 33.96
CA LEU A 283 0.90 27.30 33.64
C LEU A 283 0.51 25.87 33.25
N GLN A 284 -0.47 25.27 33.94
CA GLN A 284 -1.04 23.97 33.56
C GLN A 284 -1.68 24.04 32.17
N SER A 285 -2.48 25.08 31.92
CA SER A 285 -3.15 25.31 30.63
C SER A 285 -2.14 25.53 29.50
N ASP A 286 -1.01 26.19 29.77
CA ASP A 286 0.05 26.40 28.79
C ASP A 286 0.76 25.10 28.40
N LEU A 287 1.01 24.20 29.36
CA LEU A 287 1.55 22.86 29.10
C LEU A 287 0.59 22.02 28.25
N GLU A 288 -0.70 22.05 28.59
CA GLU A 288 -1.77 21.38 27.82
C GLU A 288 -1.86 21.91 26.40
N ARG A 289 -1.88 23.24 26.24
CA ARG A 289 -1.92 23.89 24.94
C ARG A 289 -0.71 23.54 24.09
N LYS A 290 0.49 23.48 24.67
CA LYS A 290 1.72 23.11 23.95
C LYS A 290 1.61 21.68 23.39
N SER A 291 1.18 20.72 24.20
CA SER A 291 0.98 19.32 23.77
C SER A 291 -0.10 19.22 22.68
N ASN A 292 -1.25 19.85 22.88
CA ASN A 292 -2.36 19.80 21.91
C ASN A 292 -2.00 20.47 20.58
N LEU A 293 -1.27 21.59 20.60
CA LEU A 293 -0.77 22.25 19.39
C LEU A 293 0.18 21.34 18.61
N ARG A 294 1.11 20.66 19.29
CA ARG A 294 2.02 19.70 18.65
C ARG A 294 1.24 18.53 18.03
N ALA A 295 0.24 18.00 18.75
CA ALA A 295 -0.62 16.94 18.23
C ALA A 295 -1.40 17.39 16.99
N ALA A 296 -1.94 18.61 16.99
CA ALA A 296 -2.64 19.18 15.85
C ALA A 296 -1.72 19.38 14.63
N LYS A 297 -0.46 19.80 14.85
CA LYS A 297 0.56 19.85 13.78
C LYS A 297 0.79 18.47 13.16
N ILE A 298 1.02 17.45 13.99
CA ILE A 298 1.24 16.07 13.55
C ILE A 298 0.02 15.56 12.77
N ASN A 299 -1.20 15.78 13.29
CA ASN A 299 -2.45 15.38 12.64
C ASN A 299 -2.61 16.05 11.26
N ARG A 300 -2.33 17.35 11.14
CA ARG A 300 -2.38 18.08 9.86
C ARG A 300 -1.33 17.59 8.88
N LEU A 301 -0.09 17.36 9.34
CA LEU A 301 0.99 16.84 8.49
C LEU A 301 0.65 15.44 7.97
N ALA A 302 0.08 14.57 8.82
CA ALA A 302 -0.35 13.24 8.41
C ALA A 302 -1.48 13.29 7.37
N ALA A 303 -2.44 14.22 7.52
CA ALA A 303 -3.51 14.41 6.55
C ALA A 303 -2.97 14.86 5.18
N ALA A 304 -2.06 15.85 5.21
CA ALA A 304 -1.38 16.34 4.01
C ALA A 304 -0.58 15.22 3.32
N LEU A 305 0.16 14.40 4.07
CA LEU A 305 0.90 13.26 3.53
C LEU A 305 -0.02 12.22 2.88
N VAL A 306 -1.15 11.88 3.50
CA VAL A 306 -2.12 10.93 2.91
C VAL A 306 -2.66 11.47 1.60
N ARG A 307 -3.05 12.76 1.54
CA ARG A 307 -3.51 13.38 0.30
C ARG A 307 -2.40 13.41 -0.75
N GLU A 308 -1.18 13.79 -0.36
CA GLU A 308 -0.05 13.89 -1.27
C GLU A 308 0.23 12.54 -1.96
N VAL A 309 0.34 11.46 -1.19
CA VAL A 309 0.71 10.14 -1.74
C VAL A 309 -0.44 9.43 -2.46
N ILE A 310 -1.70 9.81 -2.24
CA ILE A 310 -2.87 9.21 -2.91
C ILE A 310 -3.34 10.05 -4.09
N VAL A 311 -3.38 11.37 -3.95
CA VAL A 311 -4.04 12.27 -4.91
C VAL A 311 -3.00 12.96 -5.76
N ASP A 312 -2.05 13.64 -5.14
CA ASP A 312 -1.08 14.47 -5.87
C ASP A 312 -0.06 13.61 -6.63
N ALA A 313 0.36 12.49 -6.03
CA ALA A 313 1.21 11.49 -6.67
C ALA A 313 0.46 10.57 -7.65
N ALA A 314 -0.88 10.50 -7.53
CA ALA A 314 -1.76 9.63 -8.33
C ALA A 314 -1.19 8.21 -8.54
N PRO A 315 -0.97 7.45 -7.44
CA PRO A 315 -0.36 6.14 -7.52
C PRO A 315 -1.30 5.17 -8.22
N GLU A 316 -0.73 4.24 -9.00
CA GLU A 316 -1.50 3.20 -9.69
C GLU A 316 -2.06 2.15 -8.71
N SER A 317 -1.53 2.08 -7.49
CA SER A 317 -2.01 1.18 -6.44
C SER A 317 -1.68 1.69 -5.03
N LEU A 318 -2.34 1.13 -4.02
CA LEU A 318 -2.07 1.46 -2.62
C LEU A 318 -0.65 1.03 -2.20
N GLU A 319 -0.12 -0.06 -2.74
CA GLU A 319 1.24 -0.53 -2.46
C GLU A 319 2.28 0.51 -2.90
N VAL A 320 2.04 1.20 -4.02
CA VAL A 320 2.89 2.30 -4.50
C VAL A 320 2.89 3.46 -3.51
N ALA A 321 1.70 3.87 -3.03
CA ALA A 321 1.57 4.93 -2.03
C ALA A 321 2.27 4.56 -0.71
N MET A 322 2.11 3.32 -0.26
CA MET A 322 2.77 2.81 0.95
C MET A 322 4.29 2.75 0.79
N PHE A 323 4.78 2.44 -0.42
CA PHE A 323 6.21 2.45 -0.70
C PHE A 323 6.80 3.85 -0.59
N ASP A 324 6.15 4.86 -1.18
CA ASP A 324 6.60 6.26 -1.09
C ASP A 324 6.72 6.72 0.37
N LEU A 325 5.68 6.48 1.18
CA LEU A 325 5.74 6.76 2.63
C LEU A 325 6.89 6.02 3.33
N ASN A 326 7.14 4.76 2.96
CA ASN A 326 8.25 3.99 3.55
C ASN A 326 9.62 4.55 3.18
N SER A 327 9.80 5.00 1.93
CA SER A 327 11.05 5.61 1.48
C SER A 327 11.27 6.96 2.15
N ARG A 328 10.24 7.81 2.23
CA ARG A 328 10.30 9.09 2.97
C ARG A 328 10.62 8.87 4.45
N LEU A 329 10.00 7.88 5.07
CA LEU A 329 10.29 7.53 6.46
C LEU A 329 11.75 7.14 6.65
N MET A 330 12.30 6.32 5.75
CA MET A 330 13.70 5.92 5.83
C MET A 330 14.64 7.12 5.67
N GLN A 331 14.41 7.98 4.69
CA GLN A 331 15.19 9.21 4.50
C GLN A 331 15.14 10.12 5.73
N GLN A 332 13.93 10.36 6.27
CA GLN A 332 13.76 11.17 7.48
C GLN A 332 14.50 10.57 8.69
N LEU A 333 14.53 9.24 8.82
CA LEU A 333 15.25 8.58 9.92
C LEU A 333 16.78 8.64 9.76
N LEU A 334 17.28 8.68 8.53
CA LEU A 334 18.72 8.79 8.24
C LEU A 334 19.25 10.20 8.50
N ASP A 335 18.46 11.23 8.20
CA ASP A 335 18.83 12.65 8.33
C ASP A 335 18.36 13.31 9.64
N LEU A 336 17.82 12.50 10.57
CA LEU A 336 17.14 13.00 11.77
C LEU A 336 18.07 13.76 12.74
N ASP A 337 17.70 15.01 13.03
CA ASP A 337 18.12 15.77 14.21
C ASP A 337 17.01 15.75 15.26
N LEU A 338 17.27 15.10 16.39
CA LEU A 338 16.32 15.01 17.51
C LEU A 338 16.02 16.36 18.17
N GLY A 339 16.93 17.34 18.02
CA GLY A 339 16.72 18.70 18.50
C GLY A 339 15.69 19.48 17.67
N ASP A 340 15.41 19.02 16.44
CA ASP A 340 14.42 19.62 15.56
C ASP A 340 13.04 19.00 15.80
N GLU A 341 12.12 19.78 16.39
CA GLU A 341 10.75 19.33 16.66
C GLU A 341 9.98 19.04 15.36
N ASP A 342 10.25 19.77 14.28
CA ASP A 342 9.51 19.61 13.03
C ASP A 342 9.91 18.30 12.33
N GLN A 343 11.18 17.90 12.37
CA GLN A 343 11.61 16.60 11.86
C GLN A 343 10.99 15.44 12.65
N ARG A 344 10.93 15.54 13.98
CA ARG A 344 10.25 14.52 14.80
C ARG A 344 8.74 14.46 14.52
N ASN A 345 8.11 15.62 14.36
CA ASN A 345 6.70 15.69 13.97
C ASN A 345 6.47 15.05 12.60
N ASN A 346 7.39 15.20 11.64
CA ASN A 346 7.33 14.54 10.33
C ASN A 346 7.44 13.02 10.45
N VAL A 347 8.37 12.49 11.27
CA VAL A 347 8.49 11.03 11.49
C VAL A 347 7.19 10.46 12.05
N GLU A 348 6.61 11.10 13.06
CA GLU A 348 5.32 10.67 13.63
C GLU A 348 4.16 10.81 12.64
N ALA A 349 4.12 11.89 11.87
CA ALA A 349 3.10 12.09 10.84
C ALA A 349 3.15 11.00 9.76
N ILE A 350 4.34 10.62 9.30
CA ILE A 350 4.51 9.52 8.32
C ILE A 350 4.06 8.18 8.93
N LYS A 351 4.37 7.91 10.20
CA LYS A 351 3.91 6.70 10.90
C LYS A 351 2.38 6.64 10.99
N LEU A 352 1.74 7.76 11.32
CA LEU A 352 0.28 7.86 11.39
C LEU A 352 -0.38 7.72 10.01
N ALA A 353 0.17 8.38 8.99
CA ALA A 353 -0.28 8.25 7.60
C ALA A 353 -0.20 6.78 7.14
N LYS A 354 0.94 6.11 7.37
CA LYS A 354 1.12 4.68 7.04
C LYS A 354 0.12 3.79 7.78
N SER A 355 -0.09 4.03 9.08
CA SER A 355 -1.07 3.29 9.87
C SER A 355 -2.49 3.48 9.35
N PHE A 356 -2.83 4.70 8.93
CA PHE A 356 -4.12 5.01 8.34
C PHE A 356 -4.34 4.29 7.01
N LEU A 357 -3.37 4.36 6.09
CA LEU A 357 -3.42 3.64 4.81
C LEU A 357 -3.58 2.13 5.02
N THR A 358 -2.82 1.57 5.97
CA THR A 358 -2.89 0.14 6.28
C THR A 358 -4.26 -0.25 6.86
N GLY A 359 -4.78 0.56 7.80
CA GLY A 359 -6.07 0.33 8.44
C GLY A 359 -7.26 0.47 7.48
N HIS A 360 -7.11 1.26 6.41
CA HIS A 360 -8.16 1.53 5.42
C HIS A 360 -7.86 0.90 4.05
N ALA A 361 -6.94 -0.06 3.98
CA ALA A 361 -6.49 -0.63 2.71
C ALA A 361 -7.63 -1.20 1.87
N ALA A 362 -8.57 -1.90 2.52
CA ALA A 362 -9.71 -2.52 1.84
C ALA A 362 -10.65 -1.51 1.16
N SER A 363 -10.77 -0.30 1.69
CA SER A 363 -11.61 0.76 1.10
C SER A 363 -10.83 1.66 0.13
N LEU A 364 -9.54 1.88 0.36
CA LEU A 364 -8.72 2.78 -0.46
C LEU A 364 -8.20 2.11 -1.73
N ALA A 365 -7.76 0.85 -1.65
CA ALA A 365 -7.19 0.14 -2.80
C ALA A 365 -8.10 0.12 -4.06
N PRO A 366 -9.40 -0.24 -3.98
CA PRO A 366 -10.26 -0.21 -5.16
C PRO A 366 -10.48 1.21 -5.69
N ARG A 367 -10.62 2.21 -4.81
CA ARG A 367 -10.85 3.61 -5.20
C ARG A 367 -9.64 4.21 -5.93
N ILE A 368 -8.42 3.88 -5.49
CA ILE A 368 -7.17 4.26 -6.16
C ILE A 368 -7.11 3.61 -7.54
N LEU A 369 -7.36 2.30 -7.60
CA LEU A 369 -7.31 1.54 -8.86
C LEU A 369 -8.32 2.05 -9.90
N GLU A 370 -9.53 2.41 -9.44
CA GLU A 370 -10.61 2.93 -10.29
C GLU A 370 -10.47 4.43 -10.58
N SER A 371 -9.45 5.11 -10.02
CA SER A 371 -9.28 6.56 -10.11
C SER A 371 -10.54 7.32 -9.71
N ASP A 372 -11.10 6.97 -8.55
CA ASP A 372 -12.32 7.57 -8.00
C ASP A 372 -12.19 9.10 -7.92
N ALA A 373 -13.04 9.81 -8.66
CA ALA A 373 -13.01 11.26 -8.77
C ALA A 373 -13.32 11.98 -7.46
N ASP A 374 -14.09 11.36 -6.56
CA ASP A 374 -14.51 11.98 -5.29
C ASP A 374 -13.45 11.83 -4.19
N LEU A 375 -12.53 10.86 -4.33
CA LEU A 375 -11.47 10.59 -3.35
C LEU A 375 -10.57 11.81 -3.13
N GLY A 376 -10.27 12.55 -4.20
CA GLY A 376 -9.47 13.77 -4.13
C GLY A 376 -10.13 14.85 -3.28
N SER A 377 -11.43 15.11 -3.48
CA SER A 377 -12.19 16.08 -2.70
C SER A 377 -12.36 15.66 -1.25
N GLU A 378 -12.61 14.37 -0.97
CA GLU A 378 -12.74 13.88 0.40
C GLU A 378 -11.44 14.06 1.20
N LEU A 379 -10.29 13.74 0.60
CA LEU A 379 -8.98 13.90 1.25
C LEU A 379 -8.61 15.38 1.41
N ALA A 380 -9.02 16.24 0.49
CA ALA A 380 -8.85 17.70 0.63
C ALA A 380 -9.70 18.25 1.79
N GLU A 381 -10.97 17.85 1.90
CA GLU A 381 -11.82 18.25 3.03
C GLU A 381 -11.26 17.79 4.38
N VAL A 382 -10.66 16.60 4.42
CA VAL A 382 -9.98 16.08 5.60
C VAL A 382 -8.74 16.92 5.97
N GLU A 383 -7.92 17.29 4.97
CA GLU A 383 -6.78 18.18 5.18
C GLU A 383 -7.22 19.56 5.68
N ASP A 384 -8.24 20.15 5.06
CA ASP A 384 -8.80 21.45 5.43
C ASP A 384 -9.33 21.45 6.88
N ARG A 385 -10.03 20.38 7.28
CA ARG A 385 -10.48 20.19 8.67
C ARG A 385 -9.31 20.10 9.64
N ALA A 386 -8.27 19.35 9.30
CA ALA A 386 -7.07 19.25 10.13
C ALA A 386 -6.35 20.60 10.25
N GLN A 387 -6.34 21.41 9.18
CA GLN A 387 -5.81 22.78 9.20
C GLN A 387 -6.63 23.70 10.10
N LEU A 388 -7.96 23.64 10.05
CA LEU A 388 -8.84 24.44 10.93
C LEU A 388 -8.59 24.14 12.42
N VAL A 389 -8.37 22.87 12.77
CA VAL A 389 -8.03 22.48 14.14
C VAL A 389 -6.64 22.99 14.53
N LEU A 390 -5.65 22.91 13.63
CA LEU A 390 -4.33 23.49 13.87
C LEU A 390 -4.41 25.00 14.10
N ASP A 391 -5.15 25.73 13.27
CA ASP A 391 -5.36 27.18 13.39
C ASP A 391 -6.03 27.52 14.73
N PHE A 392 -7.01 26.72 15.16
CA PHE A 392 -7.64 26.90 16.47
C PHE A 392 -6.63 26.84 17.62
N TYR A 393 -5.72 25.85 17.62
CA TYR A 393 -4.66 25.76 18.63
C TYR A 393 -3.59 26.86 18.50
N GLN A 394 -3.22 27.26 17.28
CA GLN A 394 -2.29 28.37 17.06
C GLN A 394 -2.85 29.71 17.57
N ASN A 395 -4.17 29.89 17.47
CA ASN A 395 -4.88 31.04 17.99
C ASN A 395 -5.18 30.96 19.50
N GLY A 396 -4.60 29.98 20.20
CA GLY A 396 -4.66 29.86 21.65
C GLY A 396 -5.75 28.94 22.20
N ALA A 397 -6.56 28.31 21.34
CA ALA A 397 -7.63 27.37 21.71
C ALA A 397 -8.62 27.89 22.76
N ALA A 398 -8.84 29.21 22.80
CA ALA A 398 -9.73 29.84 23.77
C ALA A 398 -11.05 30.23 23.10
N LEU A 399 -12.16 29.91 23.77
CA LEU A 399 -13.49 30.38 23.42
C LEU A 399 -14.11 31.02 24.66
N SER A 400 -14.60 32.25 24.53
CA SER A 400 -15.37 32.92 25.59
C SER A 400 -16.72 32.24 25.83
N GLU A 401 -17.35 32.50 26.99
CA GLU A 401 -18.65 31.92 27.29
C GLU A 401 -19.75 32.34 26.30
N SER A 402 -19.68 33.58 25.80
CA SER A 402 -20.59 34.08 24.76
C SER A 402 -20.42 33.27 23.48
N GLU A 403 -19.17 33.13 22.98
CA GLU A 403 -18.89 32.38 21.76
C GLU A 403 -19.34 30.93 21.85
N ARG A 404 -19.09 30.26 22.98
CA ARG A 404 -19.55 28.87 23.19
C ARG A 404 -21.07 28.75 23.14
N ASN A 405 -21.81 29.71 23.68
CA ASN A 405 -23.27 29.71 23.64
C ASN A 405 -23.82 30.07 22.25
N ASP A 406 -23.17 30.99 21.55
CA ASP A 406 -23.52 31.36 20.17
C ASP A 406 -23.33 30.17 19.22
N ILE A 407 -22.23 29.42 19.37
CA ILE A 407 -21.96 28.19 18.59
C ILE A 407 -23.01 27.10 18.88
N ARG A 408 -23.37 26.88 20.15
CA ARG A 408 -24.40 25.89 20.52
C ARG A 408 -25.77 26.21 19.92
N THR A 409 -26.12 27.48 19.85
CA THR A 409 -27.46 27.92 19.44
C THR A 409 -27.59 28.14 17.94
N SER A 410 -26.51 28.57 17.28
CA SER A 410 -26.55 29.01 15.87
C SER A 410 -25.28 28.72 15.06
N GLY A 411 -24.27 28.08 15.65
CA GLY A 411 -23.00 27.80 14.99
C GLY A 411 -23.09 26.83 13.82
N THR A 412 -22.13 26.94 12.91
CA THR A 412 -21.92 26.00 11.78
C THR A 412 -21.39 24.65 12.27
N ASP A 413 -21.35 23.64 11.41
CA ASP A 413 -20.78 22.34 11.77
C ASP A 413 -19.28 22.44 12.07
N THR A 414 -18.56 23.33 11.38
CA THR A 414 -17.16 23.68 11.69
C THR A 414 -17.04 24.29 13.09
N ASP A 415 -17.91 25.24 13.44
CA ASP A 415 -17.87 25.85 14.77
C ASP A 415 -18.16 24.82 15.87
N ARG A 416 -19.10 23.90 15.62
CA ARG A 416 -19.42 22.81 16.55
C ARG A 416 -18.28 21.81 16.69
N MET A 417 -17.55 21.53 15.60
CA MET A 417 -16.33 20.73 15.62
C MET A 417 -15.28 21.39 16.52
N LEU A 418 -14.98 22.68 16.32
CA LEU A 418 -14.02 23.41 17.16
C LEU A 418 -14.50 23.53 18.62
N LEU A 419 -15.80 23.66 18.85
CA LEU A 419 -16.36 23.63 20.20
C LEU A 419 -16.19 22.24 20.87
N SER A 420 -16.31 21.15 20.11
CA SER A 420 -15.98 19.81 20.61
C SER A 420 -14.51 19.71 20.98
N GLU A 421 -13.63 20.25 20.14
CA GLU A 421 -12.19 20.29 20.38
C GLU A 421 -11.81 21.11 21.62
N TYR A 422 -12.51 22.23 21.88
CA TYR A 422 -12.37 23.03 23.09
C TYR A 422 -12.68 22.22 24.37
N TYR A 423 -13.75 21.42 24.35
CA TYR A 423 -14.17 20.64 25.52
C TYR A 423 -13.45 19.30 25.68
N ASN A 424 -13.03 18.71 24.56
CA ASN A 424 -12.35 17.42 24.51
C ASN A 424 -11.22 17.50 23.47
N PRO A 425 -10.02 17.95 23.87
CA PRO A 425 -8.87 18.04 22.99
C PRO A 425 -8.56 16.72 22.27
N GLY A 426 -8.27 16.80 20.97
CA GLY A 426 -8.02 15.68 20.07
C GLY A 426 -9.24 14.86 19.66
N SER A 427 -10.45 15.21 20.11
CA SER A 427 -11.68 14.50 19.73
C SER A 427 -12.01 14.59 18.23
N THR A 428 -11.48 15.62 17.55
CA THR A 428 -11.73 15.87 16.13
C THR A 428 -10.57 15.44 15.24
N PHE A 429 -9.49 14.89 15.81
CA PHE A 429 -8.36 14.40 15.03
C PHE A 429 -8.75 13.20 14.17
N LEU A 430 -8.31 13.23 12.90
CA LEU A 430 -8.45 12.09 12.00
C LEU A 430 -7.59 10.93 12.50
N PHE A 431 -6.36 11.23 12.92
CA PHE A 431 -5.41 10.25 13.40
C PHE A 431 -5.46 10.21 14.92
N GLN A 432 -6.25 9.28 15.45
CA GLN A 432 -6.45 9.11 16.91
C GLN A 432 -5.14 8.88 17.69
N GLY A 433 -4.06 8.49 17.02
CA GLY A 433 -2.70 8.36 17.58
C GLY A 433 -1.93 9.68 17.77
N ALA A 434 -2.44 10.81 17.28
CA ALA A 434 -1.69 12.08 17.25
C ALA A 434 -1.44 12.68 18.64
N LEU A 435 -2.36 12.50 19.59
CA LEU A 435 -2.16 12.92 20.99
C LEU A 435 -1.07 12.11 21.68
N GLN A 436 -1.00 10.80 21.42
CA GLN A 436 0.08 9.97 21.98
C GLN A 436 1.42 10.32 21.33
N ALA A 437 1.41 10.62 20.02
CA ALA A 437 2.61 10.99 19.26
C ALA A 437 3.20 12.36 19.65
N SER A 438 2.38 13.30 20.17
CA SER A 438 2.87 14.61 20.60
C SER A 438 3.64 14.59 21.91
N GLY A 439 3.46 13.56 22.75
CA GLY A 439 3.96 13.51 24.11
C GLY A 439 3.38 14.62 25.00
N GLY A 440 4.00 14.83 26.16
CA GLY A 440 3.65 15.86 27.14
C GLY A 440 2.77 15.40 28.29
N ASP A 441 2.35 14.13 28.31
CA ASP A 441 1.55 13.56 29.40
C ASP A 441 2.32 13.53 30.72
N ALA A 442 3.60 13.17 30.70
CA ALA A 442 4.40 13.13 31.92
C ALA A 442 4.67 14.54 32.45
N ALA A 443 4.91 15.50 31.55
CA ALA A 443 5.03 16.92 31.93
C ALA A 443 3.76 17.44 32.61
N ARG A 444 2.59 17.19 32.00
CA ARG A 444 1.28 17.59 32.54
C ARG A 444 0.98 16.94 33.89
N GLN A 445 1.20 15.63 34.01
CA GLN A 445 0.97 14.90 35.26
C GLN A 445 1.93 15.36 36.36
N SER A 446 3.21 15.58 36.02
CA SER A 446 4.22 16.09 36.95
C SER A 446 3.87 17.48 37.46
N PHE A 447 3.43 18.39 36.58
CA PHE A 447 3.02 19.72 37.00
C PHE A 447 1.71 19.71 37.79
N ALA A 448 0.75 18.85 37.44
CA ALA A 448 -0.47 18.67 38.22
C ALA A 448 -0.20 18.20 39.66
N GLN A 449 0.75 17.28 39.86
CA GLN A 449 1.21 16.85 41.18
C GLN A 449 1.88 17.99 41.95
N PHE A 450 2.72 18.79 41.27
CA PHE A 450 3.33 19.98 41.87
C PHE A 450 2.26 20.99 42.31
N ARG A 451 1.29 21.29 41.44
CA ARG A 451 0.16 22.16 41.74
C ARG A 451 -0.62 21.68 42.97
N GLU A 452 -0.93 20.38 43.05
CA GLU A 452 -1.60 19.79 44.23
C GLU A 452 -0.76 19.95 45.49
N ALA A 453 0.56 19.78 45.40
CA ALA A 453 1.47 19.96 46.53
C ALA A 453 1.58 21.44 46.98
N VAL A 454 1.46 22.41 46.05
CA VAL A 454 1.38 23.84 46.38
C VAL A 454 0.04 24.16 47.04
N SER A 455 -1.07 23.71 46.46
CA SER A 455 -2.43 24.03 46.95
C SER A 455 -2.75 23.38 48.30
N THR A 456 -2.09 22.28 48.64
CA THR A 456 -2.22 21.59 49.95
C THR A 456 -1.19 22.04 50.99
N GLU A 457 -0.48 23.15 50.78
CA GLU A 457 0.55 23.73 51.67
C GLU A 457 1.76 22.82 52.00
N LYS A 458 1.87 21.64 51.39
CA LYS A 458 2.97 20.68 51.65
C LYS A 458 4.34 21.22 51.28
N ILE A 459 4.42 22.06 50.25
CA ILE A 459 5.68 22.70 49.81
C ILE A 459 6.12 23.80 50.78
N LEU A 460 5.17 24.56 51.34
CA LEU A 460 5.44 25.57 52.37
C LEU A 460 5.86 24.92 53.70
N HIS A 461 5.21 23.82 54.10
CA HIS A 461 5.62 23.07 55.30
C HIS A 461 7.00 22.41 55.16
N ALA A 462 7.33 21.80 54.01
CA ALA A 462 8.66 21.21 53.81
C ALA A 462 9.80 22.26 53.77
N ALA A 463 9.53 23.45 53.20
CA ALA A 463 10.48 24.55 53.20
C ALA A 463 10.62 25.19 54.58
N MET A 464 9.52 25.39 55.32
CA MET A 464 9.53 25.86 56.70
C MET A 464 10.19 24.86 57.65
N ASP A 465 9.93 23.55 57.49
CA ASP A 465 10.51 22.50 58.34
C ASP A 465 12.02 22.35 58.11
N GLN A 466 12.51 22.51 56.87
CA GLN A 466 13.96 22.53 56.60
C GLN A 466 14.63 23.82 57.12
N GLU A 467 13.99 24.97 57.01
CA GLU A 467 14.50 26.21 57.62
C GLU A 467 14.47 26.16 59.15
N LEU A 468 13.39 25.66 59.76
CA LEU A 468 13.25 25.48 61.21
C LEU A 468 14.25 24.44 61.74
N ALA A 469 14.40 23.30 61.07
CA ALA A 469 15.38 22.28 61.45
C ALA A 469 16.83 22.72 61.24
N ALA A 470 17.09 23.64 60.30
CA ALA A 470 18.42 24.23 60.09
C ALA A 470 18.71 25.40 61.04
N GLN A 471 17.69 26.01 61.66
CA GLN A 471 17.84 27.18 62.53
C GLN A 471 17.65 26.91 64.03
N GLU A 472 17.10 25.77 64.45
CA GLU A 472 16.98 25.44 65.88
C GLU A 472 18.14 24.59 66.40
N ASP A 473 18.85 25.15 67.39
CA ASP A 473 19.81 24.42 68.21
C ASP A 473 19.04 23.38 69.05
N PRO A 474 19.36 22.07 68.93
CA PRO A 474 18.61 20.99 69.58
C PRO A 474 18.62 21.05 71.11
N ILE A 475 19.41 21.94 71.72
CA ILE A 475 19.51 22.12 73.17
C ILE A 475 18.77 23.37 73.65
N THR A 476 18.54 24.39 72.80
CA THR A 476 18.02 25.70 73.25
C THR A 476 16.86 26.28 72.42
N GLY A 477 16.41 25.58 71.38
CA GLY A 477 15.32 26.00 70.49
C GLY A 477 14.00 26.31 71.19
N LEU A 478 13.24 27.24 70.61
CA LEU A 478 11.96 27.73 71.14
C LEU A 478 10.92 26.60 71.21
N LEU A 479 11.02 25.62 70.29
CA LEU A 479 10.17 24.43 70.24
C LEU A 479 10.35 23.52 71.46
N ALA A 480 11.59 23.29 71.91
CA ALA A 480 11.87 22.52 73.12
C ALA A 480 11.39 23.24 74.38
N GLN A 481 11.54 24.58 74.42
CA GLN A 481 11.03 25.40 75.52
C GLN A 481 9.49 25.43 75.56
N LEU A 482 8.82 25.35 74.40
CA LEU A 482 7.37 25.23 74.30
C LEU A 482 6.86 23.84 74.70
N GLN A 483 7.60 22.77 74.35
CA GLN A 483 7.30 21.40 74.78
C GLN A 483 7.48 21.20 76.30
N ASP A 484 8.49 21.83 76.91
CA ASP A 484 8.67 21.84 78.36
C ASP A 484 7.64 22.74 79.09
N ALA A 485 7.23 23.85 78.47
CA ALA A 485 6.27 24.79 79.07
C ALA A 485 4.81 24.32 78.95
N VAL A 486 4.50 23.44 78.01
CA VAL A 486 3.16 22.87 77.81
C VAL A 486 3.26 21.34 77.75
N PRO A 487 3.17 20.64 78.90
CA PRO A 487 3.31 19.18 78.97
C PRO A 487 2.23 18.37 78.23
N ALA A 488 1.27 19.04 77.59
CA ALA A 488 0.22 18.41 76.78
C ALA A 488 0.58 18.37 75.28
N LEU A 489 1.75 18.86 74.88
CA LEU A 489 2.27 18.83 73.51
C LEU A 489 3.43 17.83 73.30
N SER A 490 3.73 16.98 74.30
CA SER A 490 4.65 15.84 74.17
C SER A 490 3.97 14.60 73.60
#